data_AF-A0A0P0AJ80-F1
#
_entry.id   AF-A0A0P0AJ80-F1
#
_cell.length_a   1.000
_cell.length_b   1.000
_cell.length_c   1.000
_cell.angle_alpha   90.00
_cell.angle_beta   90.00
_cell.angle_gamma   90.00
#
_symmetry.space_group_name_H-M   'P 1'
#
loop_
_entity.id
_entity.type
_entity.pdbx_description
1 polymer ?
#
loop_
_entity_poly.entity_id
_entity_poly.type
_entity_poly.pdbx_seq_one_letter_code
_entity_poly.pdbx_strand_id
1 'polypeptide(L)'
;MLDRYLAAVYEDGGRELPRVDCWGLTRLARHELYGMPMLSSFGEVRHTSPRHFQRAYQRQVQAALEECEPFAGAIAAGMDGAVCVHVALVVAREGRLQVLEINPGSGARLVRLQDFLENFTRVIFYRDRILREQVGS
;
A
#
# COMPACT_ATOMS: atom_id res chain seq x y z
N MET A 1 7.58 -9.75 13.89
CA MET A 1 6.55 -8.69 13.74
C MET A 1 5.87 -8.77 12.38
N LEU A 2 6.62 -8.94 11.28
CA LEU A 2 6.04 -9.18 9.95
C LEU A 2 5.07 -10.39 9.90
N ASP A 3 5.34 -11.45 10.66
CA ASP A 3 4.54 -12.68 10.65
C ASP A 3 3.07 -12.48 11.03
N ARG A 4 2.76 -11.50 11.89
CA ARG A 4 1.35 -11.18 12.25
C ARG A 4 0.55 -10.70 11.04
N TYR A 5 1.23 -10.05 10.11
CA TYR A 5 0.61 -9.55 8.89
C TYR A 5 0.44 -10.66 7.86
N LEU A 6 1.30 -11.68 7.86
CA LEU A 6 1.15 -12.87 7.03
C LEU A 6 -0.03 -13.75 7.48
N ALA A 7 -0.42 -13.66 8.75
CA ALA A 7 -1.62 -14.28 9.27
C ALA A 7 -2.92 -13.49 8.97
N ALA A 8 -2.85 -12.36 8.24
CA ALA A 8 -4.01 -11.55 7.93
C ALA A 8 -4.95 -12.23 6.92
N VAL A 9 -6.25 -12.00 7.12
CA VAL A 9 -7.36 -12.50 6.33
C VAL A 9 -7.93 -11.35 5.51
N TYR A 10 -8.14 -11.60 4.21
CA TYR A 10 -8.71 -10.60 3.34
C TYR A 10 -10.17 -10.30 3.73
N GLU A 11 -10.47 -9.03 3.95
CA GLU A 11 -11.83 -8.52 4.09
C GLU A 11 -11.94 -7.19 3.34
N ASP A 12 -12.86 -7.11 2.38
CA ASP A 12 -13.05 -5.91 1.57
C ASP A 12 -13.51 -4.72 2.44
N GLY A 13 -12.70 -3.65 2.47
CA GLY A 13 -12.89 -2.53 3.39
C GLY A 13 -12.32 -2.76 4.80
N GLY A 14 -11.68 -3.89 5.06
CA GLY A 14 -11.05 -4.21 6.35
C GLY A 14 -9.87 -3.28 6.66
N ARG A 15 -9.76 -2.84 7.92
CA ARG A 15 -8.77 -1.83 8.36
C ARG A 15 -8.01 -2.21 9.62
N GLU A 16 -8.27 -3.39 10.18
CA GLU A 16 -7.75 -3.83 11.48
C GLU A 16 -7.41 -5.32 11.43
N LEU A 17 -6.32 -5.75 12.04
CA LEU A 17 -5.99 -7.18 12.05
C LEU A 17 -7.01 -7.97 12.89
N PRO A 18 -7.36 -9.20 12.48
CA PRO A 18 -6.80 -9.91 11.34
C PRO A 18 -7.46 -9.59 9.99
N ARG A 19 -8.48 -8.73 9.93
CA ARG A 19 -9.35 -8.49 8.76
C ARG A 19 -9.00 -7.19 8.02
N VAL A 20 -8.28 -7.32 6.91
CA VAL A 20 -7.76 -6.18 6.13
C VAL A 20 -7.97 -6.38 4.64
N ASP A 21 -8.11 -5.29 3.89
CA ASP A 21 -7.87 -5.32 2.44
C ASP A 21 -6.43 -4.90 2.11
N CYS A 22 -6.12 -4.77 0.82
CA CYS A 22 -4.80 -4.36 0.35
C CYS A 22 -4.35 -2.99 0.91
N TRP A 23 -5.27 -2.03 1.05
CA TRP A 23 -4.97 -0.72 1.62
C TRP A 23 -4.83 -0.77 3.14
N GLY A 24 -5.73 -1.48 3.82
CA GLY A 24 -5.70 -1.72 5.26
C GLY A 24 -4.39 -2.37 5.70
N LEU A 25 -3.96 -3.42 5.00
CA LEU A 25 -2.69 -4.09 5.23
C LEU A 25 -1.52 -3.14 5.03
N THR A 26 -1.49 -2.43 3.89
CA THR A 26 -0.41 -1.52 3.53
C THR A 26 -0.24 -0.42 4.58
N ARG A 27 -1.30 0.30 4.94
CA ARG A 27 -1.20 1.43 5.89
C ARG A 27 -0.82 0.98 7.30
N LEU A 28 -1.39 -0.13 7.79
CA LEU A 28 -1.11 -0.65 9.12
C LEU A 28 0.32 -1.15 9.23
N ALA A 29 0.73 -2.03 8.32
CA ALA A 29 2.08 -2.59 8.33
C ALA A 29 3.12 -1.49 8.11
N ARG A 30 2.84 -0.51 7.25
CA ARG A 30 3.76 0.62 7.02
C ARG A 30 3.96 1.46 8.28
N HIS A 31 2.88 1.74 9.01
CA HIS A 31 2.95 2.49 10.25
C HIS A 31 3.74 1.72 11.33
N GLU A 32 3.37 0.47 11.59
CA GLU A 32 3.94 -0.28 12.70
C GLU A 32 5.36 -0.81 12.43
N LEU A 33 5.67 -1.24 11.19
CA LEU A 33 6.98 -1.80 10.86
C LEU A 33 8.03 -0.73 10.58
N TYR A 34 7.64 0.44 10.05
CA TYR A 34 8.56 1.47 9.60
C TYR A 34 8.38 2.82 10.31
N GLY A 35 7.48 2.91 11.29
CA GLY A 35 7.26 4.14 12.07
C GLY A 35 6.67 5.30 11.26
N MET A 36 6.13 5.01 10.08
CA MET A 36 5.62 6.05 9.18
C MET A 36 4.28 6.61 9.68
N PRO A 37 3.93 7.86 9.38
CA PRO A 37 2.60 8.42 9.68
C PRO A 37 1.46 7.52 9.17
N MET A 38 0.42 7.36 10.00
CA MET A 38 -0.77 6.60 9.63
C MET A 38 -1.54 7.35 8.54
N LEU A 39 -1.63 6.76 7.35
CA LEU A 39 -2.38 7.33 6.22
C LEU A 39 -3.89 7.16 6.43
N SER A 40 -4.70 7.93 5.70
CA SER A 40 -6.16 7.89 5.83
C SER A 40 -6.71 6.50 5.51
N SER A 41 -7.80 6.09 6.16
CA SER A 41 -8.38 4.75 5.96
C SER A 41 -9.14 4.58 4.64
N PHE A 42 -9.07 5.52 3.69
CA PHE A 42 -9.99 5.59 2.54
C PHE A 42 -11.50 5.56 2.90
N GLY A 43 -11.87 5.55 4.20
CA GLY A 43 -13.25 5.38 4.65
C GLY A 43 -13.86 4.04 4.23
N GLU A 44 -15.16 4.03 3.91
CA GLU A 44 -15.96 2.88 3.45
C GLU A 44 -15.63 2.41 2.01
N VAL A 45 -14.53 2.90 1.43
CA VAL A 45 -14.19 2.59 0.04
C VAL A 45 -13.74 1.14 -0.06
N ARG A 46 -14.54 0.40 -0.82
CA ARG A 46 -14.38 -1.03 -1.12
C ARG A 46 -13.58 -1.23 -2.41
N HIS A 47 -12.73 -2.25 -2.42
CA HIS A 47 -12.01 -2.74 -3.60
C HIS A 47 -12.97 -3.20 -4.71
N THR A 48 -14.13 -3.74 -4.33
CA THR A 48 -15.21 -4.15 -5.25
C THR A 48 -15.84 -2.99 -6.03
N SER A 49 -15.46 -1.74 -5.75
CA SER A 49 -15.82 -0.57 -6.55
C SER A 49 -14.58 0.14 -7.10
N PRO A 50 -14.06 -0.28 -8.28
CA PRO A 50 -12.82 0.27 -8.85
C PRO A 50 -12.82 1.80 -8.99
N ARG A 51 -13.98 2.39 -9.30
CA ARG A 51 -14.15 3.86 -9.41
C ARG A 51 -13.96 4.56 -8.06
N HIS A 52 -14.53 4.01 -6.99
CA HIS A 52 -14.38 4.61 -5.65
C HIS A 52 -12.97 4.41 -5.12
N PHE A 53 -12.38 3.23 -5.34
CA PHE A 53 -11.00 2.94 -4.98
C PHE A 53 -10.03 3.90 -5.68
N GLN A 54 -10.14 4.05 -7.00
CA GLN A 54 -9.33 4.99 -7.77
C GLN A 54 -9.43 6.42 -7.24
N ARG A 55 -10.65 6.89 -6.93
CA ARG A 55 -10.86 8.25 -6.39
C ARG A 55 -10.23 8.43 -5.01
N ALA A 56 -10.32 7.44 -4.14
CA ALA A 56 -9.72 7.49 -2.81
C ALA A 56 -8.19 7.47 -2.89
N TYR A 57 -7.64 6.57 -3.72
CA TYR A 57 -6.24 6.52 -4.06
C TYR A 57 -5.72 7.89 -4.56
N GLN A 58 -6.37 8.47 -5.57
CA GLN A 58 -5.96 9.77 -6.11
C GLN A 58 -5.98 10.87 -5.04
N ARG A 59 -7.00 10.91 -4.18
CA ARG A 59 -7.08 11.88 -3.07
C ARG A 59 -5.89 11.73 -2.12
N GLN A 60 -5.54 10.50 -1.75
CA GLN A 60 -4.41 10.23 -0.86
C GLN A 60 -3.08 10.63 -1.50
N VAL A 61 -2.90 10.31 -2.78
CA VAL A 61 -1.69 10.69 -3.53
C VAL A 61 -1.54 12.22 -3.55
N GLN A 62 -2.61 12.94 -3.91
CA GLN A 62 -2.57 14.40 -3.98
C GLN A 62 -2.32 15.05 -2.61
N ALA A 63 -2.92 14.50 -1.56
CA ALA A 63 -2.85 15.06 -0.21
C ALA A 63 -1.49 14.85 0.47
N ALA A 64 -0.86 13.67 0.33
CA ALA A 64 0.24 13.31 1.21
C ALA A 64 1.38 12.51 0.58
N LEU A 65 1.32 12.12 -0.70
CA LEU A 65 2.33 11.25 -1.29
C LEU A 65 3.07 11.90 -2.46
N GLU A 66 4.28 11.43 -2.72
CA GLU A 66 5.07 11.75 -3.92
C GLU A 66 5.69 10.48 -4.50
N GLU A 67 5.88 10.46 -5.82
CA GLU A 67 6.52 9.33 -6.51
C GLU A 67 7.99 9.20 -6.07
N CYS A 68 8.47 7.97 -5.91
CA CYS A 68 9.84 7.68 -5.50
C CYS A 68 10.39 6.39 -6.09
N GLU A 69 11.66 6.10 -5.83
CA GLU A 69 12.25 4.77 -6.04
C GLU A 69 11.76 3.78 -4.96
N PRO A 70 11.74 2.46 -5.23
CA PRO A 70 11.32 1.47 -4.24
C PRO A 70 12.30 1.36 -3.07
N PHE A 71 11.78 1.38 -1.86
CA PHE A 71 12.52 1.10 -0.61
C PHE A 71 11.59 0.45 0.42
N ALA A 72 12.15 -0.17 1.45
CA ALA A 72 11.35 -0.74 2.53
C ALA A 72 10.53 0.35 3.25
N GLY A 73 9.20 0.27 3.15
CA GLY A 73 8.28 1.32 3.60
C GLY A 73 7.59 2.09 2.48
N ALA A 74 8.02 1.95 1.23
CA ALA A 74 7.34 2.52 0.07
C ALA A 74 6.01 1.80 -0.20
N ILE A 75 5.03 2.53 -0.72
CA ILE A 75 3.76 1.97 -1.19
C ILE A 75 3.91 1.65 -2.66
N ALA A 76 3.65 0.41 -3.06
CA ALA A 76 3.62 -0.01 -4.47
C ALA A 76 2.17 0.01 -4.96
N ALA A 77 1.84 0.91 -5.88
CA ALA A 77 0.52 0.99 -6.52
C ALA A 77 0.55 0.26 -7.87
N GLY A 78 -0.16 -0.86 -7.95
CA GLY A 78 -0.35 -1.63 -9.18
C GLY A 78 -1.44 -1.02 -10.05
N MET A 79 -1.08 -0.72 -11.30
CA MET A 79 -1.94 -0.04 -12.27
C MET A 79 -2.37 -0.99 -13.39
N ASP A 80 -3.65 -0.92 -13.75
CA ASP A 80 -4.20 -1.41 -15.01
C ASP A 80 -4.58 -0.20 -15.88
N GLY A 81 -3.75 0.06 -16.89
CA GLY A 81 -3.77 1.34 -17.62
C GLY A 81 -3.59 2.54 -16.69
N ALA A 82 -4.61 3.40 -16.59
CA ALA A 82 -4.61 4.59 -15.73
C ALA A 82 -5.28 4.37 -14.35
N VAL A 83 -5.77 3.16 -14.08
CA VAL A 83 -6.55 2.84 -12.88
C VAL A 83 -5.68 2.06 -11.90
N CYS A 84 -5.61 2.51 -10.65
CA CYS A 84 -5.00 1.75 -9.57
C CYS A 84 -5.97 0.64 -9.15
N VAL A 85 -5.52 -0.61 -9.27
CA VAL A 85 -6.33 -1.80 -9.00
C VAL A 85 -5.85 -2.56 -7.76
N HIS A 86 -4.63 -2.28 -7.31
CA HIS A 86 -4.01 -2.94 -6.16
C HIS A 86 -2.94 -2.05 -5.52
N VAL A 87 -2.73 -2.23 -4.22
CA VAL A 87 -1.64 -1.57 -3.46
C VAL A 87 -0.97 -2.58 -2.53
N ALA A 88 0.33 -2.47 -2.40
CA ALA A 88 1.14 -3.32 -1.53
C ALA A 88 2.20 -2.51 -0.79
N LEU A 89 2.75 -3.07 0.28
CA LEU A 89 3.86 -2.48 1.02
C LEU A 89 5.18 -3.09 0.58
N VAL A 90 6.13 -2.27 0.14
CA VAL A 90 7.51 -2.73 -0.08
C VAL A 90 8.15 -3.02 1.28
N VAL A 91 8.73 -4.21 1.42
CA VAL A 91 9.42 -4.65 2.62
C VAL A 91 10.80 -5.21 2.30
N ALA A 92 11.70 -5.19 3.27
CA ALA A 92 13.00 -5.84 3.15
C ALA A 92 13.04 -7.13 3.98
N ARG A 93 13.48 -8.22 3.37
CA ARG A 93 13.76 -9.49 4.05
C ARG A 93 15.07 -10.06 3.51
N GLU A 94 15.99 -10.39 4.42
CA GLU A 94 17.31 -10.97 4.06
C GLU A 94 18.07 -10.13 3.01
N GLY A 95 18.01 -8.79 3.15
CA GLY A 95 18.68 -7.86 2.24
C GLY A 95 18.03 -7.71 0.85
N ARG A 96 16.85 -8.30 0.62
CA ARG A 96 16.12 -8.23 -0.65
C ARG A 96 14.79 -7.50 -0.48
N LEU A 97 14.43 -6.69 -1.48
CA LEU A 97 13.11 -6.07 -1.54
C LEU A 97 12.05 -7.10 -1.99
N GLN A 98 10.98 -7.13 -1.24
CA GLN A 98 9.76 -7.90 -1.48
C GLN A 98 8.56 -6.96 -1.33
N VAL A 99 7.38 -7.45 -1.69
CA VAL A 99 6.12 -6.77 -1.38
C VAL A 99 5.30 -7.63 -0.43
N LEU A 100 4.74 -7.01 0.60
CA LEU A 100 3.69 -7.55 1.43
C LEU A 100 2.35 -7.14 0.79
N GLU A 101 1.61 -8.12 0.29
CA GLU A 101 0.31 -7.93 -0.35
C GLU A 101 -0.74 -8.90 0.19
N ILE A 102 -2.01 -8.61 -0.10
CA ILE A 102 -3.15 -9.49 0.19
C ILE A 102 -4.23 -9.32 -0.88
N ASN A 103 -4.84 -10.41 -1.32
CA ASN A 103 -5.82 -10.41 -2.42
C ASN A 103 -7.08 -11.20 -2.05
N PRO A 104 -8.26 -10.92 -2.62
CA PRO A 104 -9.45 -11.73 -2.43
C PRO A 104 -9.18 -13.22 -2.66
N GLY A 105 -9.63 -14.08 -1.73
CA GLY A 105 -9.43 -15.53 -1.84
C GLY A 105 -8.01 -16.03 -1.54
N SER A 106 -7.06 -15.14 -1.24
CA SER A 106 -5.70 -15.52 -0.80
C SER A 106 -5.28 -14.73 0.44
N GLY A 107 -4.62 -15.39 1.39
CA GLY A 107 -4.08 -14.71 2.57
C GLY A 107 -2.97 -13.72 2.22
N ALA A 108 -2.54 -12.95 3.22
CA ALA A 108 -1.39 -12.07 3.06
C ALA A 108 -0.11 -12.88 2.77
N ARG A 109 0.74 -12.36 1.89
CA ARG A 109 1.95 -13.04 1.44
C ARG A 109 3.09 -12.08 1.13
N LEU A 110 4.29 -12.62 1.08
CA LEU A 110 5.46 -11.95 0.53
C LEU A 110 5.70 -12.41 -0.90
N VAL A 111 5.85 -11.47 -1.81
CA VAL A 111 6.18 -11.72 -3.21
C VAL A 111 7.46 -10.97 -3.57
N ARG A 112 8.27 -11.52 -4.48
CA ARG A 112 9.47 -10.80 -4.94
C ARG A 112 9.03 -9.53 -5.64
N LEU A 113 9.79 -8.44 -5.46
CA LEU A 113 9.45 -7.16 -6.10
C LEU A 113 9.27 -7.32 -7.61
N GLN A 114 10.14 -8.08 -8.28
CA GLN A 114 10.07 -8.34 -9.71
C GLN A 114 8.75 -9.02 -10.13
N ASP A 115 8.34 -10.08 -9.45
CA ASP A 115 7.10 -10.80 -9.77
C ASP A 115 5.87 -9.87 -9.61
N PHE A 116 5.91 -8.96 -8.63
CA PHE A 116 4.85 -7.97 -8.47
C PHE A 116 4.82 -6.98 -9.63
N LEU A 117 5.98 -6.48 -10.08
CA LEU A 117 6.07 -5.56 -11.22
C LEU A 117 5.49 -6.18 -12.50
N GLU A 118 5.71 -7.47 -12.72
CA GLU A 118 5.26 -8.21 -13.92
C GLU A 118 3.73 -8.43 -13.96
N ASN A 119 3.04 -8.31 -12.82
CA ASN A 119 1.58 -8.51 -12.73
C ASN A 119 0.75 -7.29 -13.12
N PHE A 120 1.38 -6.13 -13.36
CA PHE A 120 0.68 -4.87 -13.65
C PHE A 120 1.23 -4.21 -14.91
N THR A 121 0.40 -3.42 -15.59
CA THR A 121 0.86 -2.61 -16.74
C THR A 121 1.93 -1.61 -16.32
N ARG A 122 1.79 -1.08 -15.10
CA ARG A 122 2.75 -0.18 -14.47
C ARG A 122 2.64 -0.31 -12.95
N VAL A 123 3.76 -0.15 -12.25
CA VAL A 123 3.78 0.06 -10.81
C VAL A 123 4.33 1.46 -10.53
N ILE A 124 3.66 2.19 -9.65
CA ILE A 124 4.13 3.50 -9.17
C ILE A 124 4.44 3.35 -7.69
N PHE A 125 5.63 3.78 -7.27
CA PHE A 125 6.03 3.76 -5.87
C PHE A 125 5.83 5.11 -5.24
N TYR A 126 5.36 5.11 -3.99
CA TYR A 126 5.11 6.34 -3.24
C TYR A 126 5.78 6.33 -1.87
N ARG A 127 6.22 7.52 -1.49
CA ARG A 127 6.61 7.88 -0.11
C ARG A 127 5.78 9.05 0.39
N ASP A 128 5.87 9.33 1.68
CA ASP A 128 5.24 10.53 2.24
C ASP A 128 5.91 11.77 1.67
N ARG A 129 5.08 12.71 1.18
CA ARG A 129 5.55 14.03 0.79
C ARG A 129 5.97 14.75 2.05
N ILE A 130 7.24 15.13 2.11
CA ILE A 130 7.70 16.07 3.13
C ILE A 130 7.11 17.42 2.75
N LEU A 131 6.01 17.80 3.40
CA LEU A 131 5.60 19.20 3.40
C LEU A 131 6.70 19.95 4.15
N ARG A 132 7.63 20.55 3.42
CA ARG A 132 8.49 21.56 4.01
C ARG A 132 7.54 22.60 4.58
N GLU A 133 7.53 22.72 5.91
CA GLU A 133 6.95 23.89 6.54
C GLU A 133 7.47 25.09 5.76
N GLN A 134 6.58 25.97 5.34
CA GLN A 134 6.99 27.28 4.90
C GLN A 134 7.68 27.92 6.10
N VAL A 135 9.01 27.75 6.18
CA VAL A 135 9.88 28.59 7.00
C VAL A 135 9.85 29.94 6.29
N GLY A 136 8.77 30.66 6.55
CA GLY A 136 8.46 31.96 6.02
C GLY A 136 8.44 32.96 7.16
N SER A 137 9.50 33.76 7.18
CA SER A 137 9.69 35.07 7.85
C SER A 137 9.97 35.06 9.35
#